data_AF-E0J351-F1
#
_entry.id   AF-E0J351-F1
#
_cell.length_a   1.000
_cell.length_b   1.000
_cell.length_c   1.000
_cell.angle_alpha   90.00
_cell.angle_beta   90.00
_cell.angle_gamma   90.00
#
_symmetry.space_group_name_H-M   'P 1'
#
loop_
_entity.id
_entity.type
_entity.pdbx_description
1 polymer ?
#
loop_
_entity_poly.entity_id
_entity_poly.type
_entity_poly.pdbx_seq_one_letter_code
_entity_poly.pdbx_strand_id
1 'polypeptide(L)'
;MGIIAQNKISSLGMLFGAIALMMGIIHFSFGPFSAPPPTFESIVADKTAEIKRGLLAGIKGEKITTVEKKEDVDVDKILDQSGIALAIAALLCAFIGGMRKENRWGIRGALVFGGGTLAFHTLLFGIGIVCSILLIFLIFSFLTGGSLV
;
A
#
# COMPACT_ATOMS: atom_id res chain seq x y z
N MET A 1 -10.21 -32.89 17.73
CA MET A 1 -10.35 -31.69 16.86
C MET A 1 -11.58 -30.86 17.28
N GLY A 2 -11.64 -30.35 18.53
CA GLY A 2 -12.84 -29.68 19.07
C GLY A 2 -12.69 -28.18 19.35
N ILE A 3 -11.47 -27.65 19.39
CA ILE A 3 -11.22 -26.26 19.84
C ILE A 3 -11.51 -25.24 18.71
N ILE A 4 -11.31 -25.63 17.46
CA ILE A 4 -11.54 -24.77 16.27
C ILE A 4 -13.05 -24.64 15.98
N ALA A 5 -13.86 -25.63 16.37
CA ALA A 5 -15.29 -25.66 16.05
C ALA A 5 -16.15 -24.70 16.91
N GLN A 6 -15.73 -24.39 18.14
CA GLN A 6 -16.40 -23.40 19.00
C GLN A 6 -15.88 -21.96 18.83
N ASN A 7 -14.75 -21.76 18.16
CA ASN A 7 -14.03 -20.48 18.11
C ASN A 7 -13.94 -19.89 16.70
N LYS A 8 -14.98 -20.12 15.88
CA LYS A 8 -14.93 -19.89 14.42
C LYS A 8 -14.62 -18.43 14.07
N ILE A 9 -15.20 -17.47 14.79
CA ILE A 9 -15.08 -16.04 14.45
C ILE A 9 -13.72 -15.51 14.91
N SER A 10 -13.32 -15.82 16.13
CA SER A 10 -12.04 -15.37 16.67
C SER A 10 -10.85 -16.04 15.99
N SER A 11 -10.98 -17.32 15.58
CA SER A 11 -9.96 -17.99 14.77
C SER A 11 -9.84 -17.40 13.36
N LEU A 12 -10.96 -17.00 12.73
CA LEU A 12 -10.92 -16.29 11.44
C LEU A 12 -10.23 -14.94 11.57
N GLY A 13 -10.55 -14.18 12.62
CA GLY A 13 -9.92 -12.89 12.90
C GLY A 13 -8.40 -13.02 13.09
N MET A 14 -7.94 -14.07 13.78
CA MET A 14 -6.51 -14.35 13.93
C MET A 14 -5.85 -14.68 12.59
N LEU A 15 -6.50 -15.49 11.74
CA LEU A 15 -6.00 -15.84 10.42
C LEU A 15 -5.87 -14.58 9.53
N PHE A 16 -6.92 -13.74 9.47
CA PHE A 16 -6.88 -12.51 8.68
C PHE A 16 -5.83 -11.53 9.20
N GLY A 17 -5.71 -11.38 10.52
CA GLY A 17 -4.67 -10.54 11.10
C GLY A 17 -3.26 -11.03 10.78
N ALA A 18 -3.02 -12.35 10.84
CA ALA A 18 -1.71 -12.92 10.54
C ALA A 18 -1.35 -12.76 9.05
N ILE A 19 -2.31 -12.95 8.14
CA ILE A 19 -2.11 -12.73 6.70
C ILE A 19 -1.82 -11.25 6.43
N ALA A 20 -2.57 -10.33 7.06
CA ALA A 20 -2.35 -8.89 6.91
C ALA A 20 -0.94 -8.48 7.36
N LEU A 21 -0.48 -9.00 8.51
CA LEU A 21 0.85 -8.73 9.03
C LEU A 21 1.94 -9.27 8.08
N MET A 22 1.80 -10.53 7.63
CA MET A 22 2.74 -11.14 6.69
C MET A 22 2.80 -10.34 5.38
N MET A 23 1.65 -9.94 4.84
CA MET A 23 1.58 -9.13 3.63
C MET A 23 2.31 -7.79 3.81
N GLY A 24 2.08 -7.09 4.93
CA GLY A 24 2.75 -5.82 5.22
C GLY A 24 4.27 -5.97 5.37
N ILE A 25 4.74 -7.03 6.03
CA ILE A 25 6.18 -7.32 6.19
C ILE A 25 6.81 -7.68 4.84
N ILE A 26 6.13 -8.49 4.02
CA ILE A 26 6.61 -8.90 2.70
C ILE A 26 6.68 -7.70 1.75
N HIS A 27 5.63 -6.88 1.69
CA HIS A 27 5.63 -5.66 0.88
C HIS A 27 6.76 -4.70 1.30
N PHE A 28 6.97 -4.53 2.60
CA PHE A 28 8.07 -3.72 3.11
C PHE A 28 9.46 -4.30 2.82
N SER A 29 9.64 -5.64 2.90
CA SER A 29 10.95 -6.29 2.76
C SER A 29 11.37 -6.52 1.30
N PHE A 30 10.40 -6.84 0.42
CA PHE A 30 10.67 -7.14 -0.99
C PHE A 30 10.48 -5.92 -1.91
N GLY A 31 9.95 -4.82 -1.39
CA GLY A 31 9.68 -3.60 -2.15
C GLY A 31 8.39 -3.69 -3.00
N PRO A 32 8.01 -2.58 -3.65
CA PRO A 32 6.81 -2.53 -4.48
C PRO A 32 6.88 -3.58 -5.59
N PHE A 33 5.81 -4.35 -5.73
CA PHE A 33 5.69 -5.40 -6.74
C PHE A 33 5.27 -4.82 -8.09
N SER A 34 4.78 -3.58 -8.14
CA SER A 34 4.50 -2.90 -9.41
C SER A 34 5.79 -2.55 -10.14
N ALA A 35 5.69 -2.55 -11.47
CA ALA A 35 6.78 -2.13 -12.32
C ALA A 35 7.23 -0.69 -11.94
N PRO A 36 8.55 -0.39 -12.01
CA PRO A 36 9.04 0.95 -11.74
C PRO A 36 8.24 1.99 -12.52
N PRO A 37 7.90 3.15 -11.91
CA PRO A 37 7.20 4.19 -12.63
C PRO A 37 7.98 4.55 -13.90
N PRO A 38 7.30 4.81 -15.04
CA PRO A 38 7.95 5.11 -16.30
C PRO A 38 8.94 6.26 -16.10
N THR A 39 10.19 6.07 -16.51
CA THR A 39 11.24 7.08 -16.37
C THR A 39 10.82 8.35 -17.10
N PHE A 40 11.26 9.53 -16.64
CA PHE A 40 10.92 10.81 -17.28
C PHE A 40 11.17 10.82 -18.79
N GLU A 41 12.23 10.15 -19.23
CA GLU A 41 12.57 10.00 -20.65
C GLU A 41 11.47 9.26 -21.43
N SER A 42 10.92 8.18 -20.87
CA SER A 42 9.82 7.44 -21.49
C SER A 42 8.53 8.25 -21.55
N ILE A 43 8.25 9.08 -20.53
CA ILE A 43 7.09 9.97 -20.51
C ILE A 43 7.23 11.07 -21.58
N VAL A 44 8.41 11.68 -21.70
CA VAL A 44 8.68 12.71 -22.72
C VAL A 44 8.64 12.12 -24.13
N ALA A 45 9.17 10.91 -24.32
CA ALA A 45 9.09 10.19 -25.58
C ALA A 45 7.64 9.87 -25.98
N ASP A 46 6.83 9.38 -25.04
CA ASP A 46 5.40 9.11 -25.26
C ASP A 46 4.62 10.38 -25.59
N LYS A 47 4.83 11.49 -24.85
CA LYS A 47 4.17 12.77 -25.14
C LYS A 47 4.57 13.34 -26.49
N THR A 48 5.83 13.21 -26.87
CA THR A 48 6.29 13.66 -28.19
C THR A 48 5.70 12.78 -29.31
N ALA A 49 5.58 11.47 -29.08
CA ALA A 49 4.96 10.54 -30.02
C ALA A 49 3.44 10.78 -30.15
N GLU A 50 2.76 11.09 -29.05
CA GLU A 50 1.35 11.50 -29.03
C GLU A 50 1.13 12.80 -29.80
N ILE A 51 2.00 13.81 -29.62
CA ILE A 51 1.93 15.08 -30.37
C ILE A 51 2.13 14.83 -31.87
N LYS A 52 3.13 14.02 -32.25
CA LYS A 52 3.38 13.67 -33.66
C LYS A 52 2.18 12.93 -34.27
N ARG A 53 1.59 11.98 -33.53
CA ARG A 53 0.40 11.22 -33.96
C ARG A 53 -0.83 12.11 -34.05
N GLY A 54 -1.05 12.99 -33.08
CA GLY A 54 -2.15 13.95 -33.07
C GLY A 54 -2.04 14.95 -34.22
N LEU A 55 -0.83 15.40 -34.55
CA LEU A 55 -0.58 16.27 -35.70
C LEU A 55 -0.85 15.53 -37.02
N LEU A 56 -0.38 14.30 -37.15
CA LEU A 56 -0.61 13.48 -38.35
C LEU A 56 -2.11 13.17 -38.54
N ALA A 57 -2.83 12.86 -37.47
CA ALA A 57 -4.27 12.62 -37.48
C ALA A 57 -5.06 13.90 -37.78
N GLY A 58 -4.64 15.04 -37.22
CA GLY A 58 -5.21 16.35 -37.50
C GLY A 58 -5.04 16.77 -38.96
N ILE A 59 -3.87 16.53 -39.56
CA ILE A 59 -3.61 16.76 -40.99
C ILE A 59 -4.46 15.82 -41.86
N LYS A 60 -4.73 14.60 -41.39
CA LYS A 60 -5.53 13.59 -42.09
C LYS A 60 -7.05 13.78 -41.89
N GLY A 61 -7.47 14.73 -41.06
CA GLY A 61 -8.88 15.02 -40.75
C GLY A 61 -9.57 13.97 -39.86
N GLU A 62 -8.80 13.08 -39.24
CA GLU A 62 -9.31 12.03 -38.36
C GLU A 62 -9.50 12.59 -36.93
N LYS A 63 -10.64 12.31 -36.28
CA LYS A 63 -10.88 12.73 -34.90
C LYS A 63 -9.85 12.08 -33.97
N ILE A 64 -9.22 12.90 -33.13
CA ILE A 64 -8.29 12.45 -32.09
C ILE A 64 -9.07 11.59 -31.09
N THR A 65 -8.97 10.27 -31.21
CA THR A 65 -9.33 9.34 -30.15
C THR A 65 -8.17 9.35 -29.15
N THR A 66 -8.35 10.11 -28.07
CA THR A 66 -7.52 10.00 -26.87
C THR A 66 -7.53 8.53 -26.46
N VAL A 67 -6.38 7.85 -26.58
CA VAL A 67 -6.24 6.51 -26.04
C VAL A 67 -6.36 6.69 -24.54
N GLU A 68 -7.49 6.26 -23.96
CA GLU A 68 -7.61 6.11 -22.52
C GLU A 68 -6.44 5.23 -22.07
N LYS A 69 -5.45 5.87 -21.45
CA LYS A 69 -4.43 5.18 -20.69
C LYS A 69 -5.21 4.40 -19.64
N LYS A 70 -5.38 3.09 -19.86
CA LYS A 70 -5.87 2.17 -18.82
C LYS A 70 -5.07 2.53 -17.58
N GLU A 71 -5.77 2.99 -16.55
CA GLU A 71 -5.17 3.17 -15.24
C GLU A 71 -4.47 1.85 -14.94
N ASP A 72 -3.14 1.91 -14.94
CA ASP A 72 -2.33 0.79 -14.53
C ASP A 72 -2.80 0.50 -13.11
N VAL A 73 -3.40 -0.67 -12.94
CA VAL A 73 -4.01 -1.06 -11.68
C VAL A 73 -2.86 -1.23 -10.72
N ASP A 74 -2.57 -0.17 -9.97
CA ASP A 74 -1.49 -0.08 -9.01
C ASP A 74 -1.66 -1.21 -7.98
N VAL A 75 -0.93 -2.30 -8.21
CA VAL A 75 -1.04 -3.53 -7.44
C VAL A 75 -0.62 -3.25 -6.00
N ASP A 76 0.32 -2.34 -5.80
CA ASP A 76 0.79 -1.93 -4.47
C ASP A 76 -0.30 -1.19 -3.72
N LYS A 77 -1.05 -0.32 -4.41
CA LYS A 77 -2.21 0.38 -3.82
C LYS A 77 -3.34 -0.59 -3.44
N ILE A 78 -3.59 -1.63 -4.23
CA ILE A 78 -4.56 -2.67 -3.87
C ILE A 78 -4.04 -3.50 -2.69
N LEU A 79 -2.74 -3.79 -2.64
CA LEU A 79 -2.13 -4.60 -1.59
C LEU A 79 -2.15 -3.90 -0.23
N ASP A 80 -1.79 -2.61 -0.19
CA ASP A 80 -1.85 -1.82 1.03
C ASP A 80 -3.30 -1.63 1.50
N GLN A 81 -4.21 -1.29 0.58
CA GLN A 81 -5.62 -1.07 0.92
C GLN A 81 -6.31 -2.38 1.37
N SER A 82 -5.98 -3.51 0.76
CA SER A 82 -6.49 -4.83 1.17
C SER A 82 -5.87 -5.29 2.49
N GLY A 83 -4.59 -5.01 2.74
CA GLY A 83 -3.93 -5.30 4.02
C GLY A 83 -4.56 -4.53 5.19
N ILE A 84 -4.81 -3.23 5.01
CA ILE A 84 -5.50 -2.40 6.00
C ILE A 84 -6.94 -2.89 6.21
N ALA A 85 -7.67 -3.19 5.13
CA ALA A 85 -9.04 -3.71 5.23
C ALA A 85 -9.09 -5.06 5.98
N LEU A 86 -8.14 -5.97 5.73
CA LEU A 86 -8.02 -7.23 6.46
C LEU A 86 -7.69 -7.03 7.94
N ALA A 87 -6.83 -6.06 8.27
CA ALA A 87 -6.49 -5.73 9.65
C ALA A 87 -7.72 -5.19 10.43
N ILE A 88 -8.52 -4.34 9.79
CA ILE A 88 -9.79 -3.84 10.36
C ILE A 88 -10.78 -4.99 10.54
N ALA A 89 -10.94 -5.84 9.53
CA ALA A 89 -11.81 -7.03 9.63
C ALA A 89 -11.36 -7.97 10.76
N ALA A 90 -10.05 -8.16 10.94
CA ALA A 90 -9.49 -8.94 12.05
C ALA A 90 -9.84 -8.36 13.42
N LEU A 91 -9.76 -7.03 13.58
CA LEU A 91 -10.16 -6.36 14.83
C LEU A 91 -11.66 -6.46 15.10
N LEU A 92 -12.51 -6.33 14.08
CA LEU A 92 -13.95 -6.52 14.23
C LEU A 92 -14.29 -7.96 14.63
N CYS A 93 -13.63 -8.96 14.01
CA CYS A 93 -13.76 -10.35 14.40
C CYS A 93 -13.26 -10.60 15.84
N ALA A 94 -12.18 -9.95 16.26
CA ALA A 94 -11.69 -10.03 17.64
C ALA A 94 -12.70 -9.46 18.64
N PHE A 95 -13.32 -8.33 18.31
CA PHE A 95 -14.35 -7.68 19.14
C PHE A 95 -15.61 -8.56 19.28
N ILE A 96 -16.12 -9.08 18.15
CA ILE A 96 -17.29 -9.96 18.13
C ILE A 96 -17.01 -11.29 18.87
N GLY A 97 -15.82 -11.87 18.69
CA GLY A 97 -15.37 -13.04 19.46
C GLY A 97 -15.30 -12.76 20.96
N GLY A 98 -14.82 -11.58 21.34
CA GLY A 98 -14.82 -11.08 22.72
C GLY A 98 -16.23 -11.03 23.32
N MET A 99 -17.19 -10.45 22.59
CA MET A 99 -18.59 -10.39 23.02
C MET A 99 -19.23 -11.77 23.17
N ARG A 100 -18.88 -12.73 22.30
CA ARG A 100 -19.36 -14.13 22.38
C ARG A 100 -18.65 -14.96 23.45
N LYS A 101 -17.76 -14.38 24.26
CA LYS A 101 -16.91 -15.09 25.25
C LYS A 101 -16.17 -16.29 24.63
N GLU A 102 -15.72 -16.11 23.40
CA GLU A 102 -14.83 -17.06 22.72
C GLU A 102 -13.47 -17.16 23.44
N ASN A 103 -12.67 -18.16 23.10
CA ASN A 103 -11.40 -18.44 23.76
C ASN A 103 -10.48 -17.20 23.75
N ARG A 104 -10.02 -16.81 24.95
CA ARG A 104 -9.17 -15.63 25.17
C ARG A 104 -7.89 -15.65 24.33
N TRP A 105 -7.37 -16.83 24.01
CA TRP A 105 -6.20 -16.97 23.11
C TRP A 105 -6.50 -16.54 21.67
N GLY A 106 -7.68 -16.88 21.15
CA GLY A 106 -8.13 -16.45 19.83
C GLY A 106 -8.24 -14.93 19.73
N ILE A 107 -8.90 -14.34 20.74
CA ILE A 107 -9.20 -12.90 20.77
C ILE A 107 -7.90 -12.10 20.91
N ARG A 108 -7.00 -12.51 21.81
CA ARG A 108 -5.70 -11.86 21.97
C ARG A 108 -4.86 -11.98 20.70
N GLY A 109 -4.87 -13.13 20.03
CA GLY A 109 -4.13 -13.30 18.77
C GLY A 109 -4.65 -12.38 17.66
N ALA A 110 -5.97 -12.34 17.45
CA ALA A 110 -6.58 -11.45 16.46
C ALA A 110 -6.31 -9.96 16.76
N LEU A 111 -6.32 -9.57 18.04
CA LEU A 111 -6.06 -8.20 18.47
C LEU A 111 -4.59 -7.82 18.32
N VAL A 112 -3.66 -8.73 18.65
CA VAL A 112 -2.21 -8.52 18.47
C VAL A 112 -1.85 -8.46 16.98
N PHE A 113 -2.38 -9.36 16.14
CA PHE A 113 -2.06 -9.36 14.71
C PHE A 113 -2.74 -8.20 13.96
N GLY A 114 -4.02 -7.95 14.20
CA GLY A 114 -4.74 -6.84 13.59
C GLY A 114 -4.21 -5.48 14.05
N GLY A 115 -4.04 -5.30 15.36
CA GLY A 115 -3.46 -4.08 15.94
C GLY A 115 -1.99 -3.89 15.56
N GLY A 116 -1.20 -4.97 15.57
CA GLY A 116 0.20 -4.94 15.16
C GLY A 116 0.38 -4.54 13.70
N THR A 117 -0.51 -4.98 12.81
CA THR A 117 -0.48 -4.57 11.40
C THR A 117 -0.75 -3.07 11.23
N LEU A 118 -1.76 -2.53 11.91
CA LEU A 118 -2.03 -1.09 11.87
C LEU A 118 -0.89 -0.27 12.49
N ALA A 119 -0.37 -0.70 13.64
CA ALA A 119 0.76 -0.06 14.30
C ALA A 119 1.99 -0.04 13.39
N PHE A 120 2.29 -1.16 12.73
CA PHE A 120 3.38 -1.26 11.75
C PHE A 120 3.19 -0.28 10.59
N HIS A 121 2.00 -0.20 10.02
CA HIS A 121 1.70 0.74 8.93
C HIS A 121 1.87 2.20 9.36
N THR A 122 1.38 2.56 10.56
CA THR A 122 1.56 3.92 11.10
C THR A 122 3.02 4.25 11.43
N LEU A 123 3.79 3.27 11.90
CA LEU A 123 5.21 3.43 12.19
C LEU A 123 6.00 3.68 10.90
N LEU A 124 5.75 2.89 9.85
CA LEU A 124 6.38 3.07 8.54
C LEU A 124 6.07 4.45 7.96
N PHE A 125 4.82 4.89 8.05
CA PHE A 125 4.42 6.23 7.61
C PHE A 125 5.16 7.33 8.39
N GLY A 126 5.28 7.18 9.72
CA GLY A 126 6.04 8.11 10.56
C GLY A 126 7.53 8.18 10.20
N ILE A 127 8.18 7.04 10.01
CA ILE A 127 9.58 6.97 9.56
C ILE A 127 9.73 7.61 8.18
N GLY A 128 8.78 7.37 7.27
CA GLY A 128 8.75 7.99 5.94
C GLY A 128 8.70 9.52 6.00
N ILE A 129 7.87 10.09 6.88
CA ILE A 129 7.81 11.55 7.08
C ILE A 129 9.14 12.09 7.58
N VAL A 130 9.73 11.48 8.62
CA VAL A 130 11.01 11.94 9.18
C VAL A 130 12.11 11.86 8.14
N CYS A 131 12.19 10.76 7.37
CA CYS A 131 13.16 10.58 6.31
C CYS A 131 12.98 11.62 5.19
N SER A 132 11.74 11.91 4.80
CA SER A 132 11.42 12.93 3.80
C SER A 132 11.85 14.34 4.24
N ILE A 133 11.58 14.71 5.50
CA ILE A 133 12.04 16.00 6.06
C ILE A 133 13.57 16.08 6.05
N LEU A 134 14.25 15.03 6.48
CA LEU A 134 15.72 14.96 6.44
C LEU A 134 16.27 15.10 5.02
N LEU A 135 15.66 14.43 4.03
CA LEU A 135 16.06 14.55 2.63
C LEU A 135 15.86 15.96 2.09
N ILE A 136 14.73 16.61 2.40
CA ILE A 136 14.49 18.00 2.01
C ILE A 136 15.56 18.90 2.63
N PHE A 137 15.85 18.73 3.91
CA PHE A 137 16.89 19.49 4.61
C PHE A 137 18.25 19.28 3.97
N LEU A 138 18.59 18.03 3.64
CA LEU A 138 19.84 17.66 2.97
C LEU A 138 19.93 18.28 1.57
N ILE A 139 18.85 18.27 0.79
CA ILE A 139 18.79 18.94 -0.52
C ILE A 139 19.00 20.44 -0.36
N PHE A 140 18.35 21.09 0.61
CA PHE A 140 18.56 22.51 0.90
C PHE A 140 19.99 22.82 1.33
N SER A 141 20.60 21.99 2.18
CA SER A 141 22.01 22.10 2.55
C SER A 141 22.93 21.94 1.34
N PHE A 142 22.61 21.02 0.43
CA PHE A 142 23.39 20.78 -0.79
C PHE A 142 23.26 21.96 -1.78
N LEU A 143 22.05 22.49 -1.97
CA LEU A 143 21.78 23.64 -2.85
C LEU A 143 22.35 24.96 -2.30
N THR A 144 22.36 25.13 -0.99
CA THR A 144 22.88 26.32 -0.30
C THR A 144 24.41 26.28 -0.14
N GLY A 145 25.08 25.20 -0.59
CA GLY A 145 26.54 25.11 -0.59
C GLY A 145 27.15 24.78 0.77
N GLY A 146 26.54 23.84 1.52
CA GLY A 146 27.18 23.21 2.68
C GLY A 146 27.52 24.16 3.84
N SER A 147 26.77 25.25 4.02
CA SER A 147 26.95 26.16 5.16
C SER A 147 25.71 26.19 6.05
N LEU A 148 25.64 25.20 6.95
CA LEU A 148 24.84 25.23 8.17
C LEU A 148 25.64 24.54 9.28
N VAL A 149 26.85 25.04 9.51
CA VAL A 149 27.60 24.99 10.78
C VAL A 149 28.36 26.31 10.90
#